data_AF-A0A0S3SN17-F1
#
_entry.id   AF-A0A0S3SN17-F1
#
_cell.length_a   1.000
_cell.length_b   1.000
_cell.length_c   1.000
_cell.angle_alpha   90.00
_cell.angle_beta   90.00
_cell.angle_gamma   90.00
#
_symmetry.space_group_name_H-M   'P 1'
#
loop_
_entity.id
_entity.type
_entity.pdbx_description
1 polymer ?
#
loop_
_entity_poly.entity_id
_entity_poly.type
_entity_poly.pdbx_seq_one_letter_code
_entity_poly.pdbx_strand_id
1 'polypeptide(L)'
;MVKLEVFSGILSNNATLNPDFYNWNRVKLRYCDGASFTGDAVFSNKTTTLHFKGQKIWEAIIDDLLPQGLGKARKALLSGCSAGGLATFHHCDDFAKRLPTDASVKCLSDAGFFLDERDISLNHTMRFLVKSLVRLQGIEQNLNRNCTREQYFPALCFFPQYALKYISTPYFILNSAYDVFQFHHILAPPSADLHGHWNKCRLNPAACTADQIAILQGFRLDMLGALKPFYMNSRRGGVFINSCFAHCQSEQQDTWFRDDSPRINNKTIAEAVGDWYFSRNISKEIDCPYPCDGTCHNTIPEPKLR
;
A
#
# COMPACT_ATOMS: atom_id res chain seq x y z
N MET A 1 16.98 -7.69 -15.21
CA MET A 1 15.91 -8.22 -14.33
C MET A 1 16.26 -9.64 -13.97
N VAL A 2 16.17 -10.00 -12.69
CA VAL A 2 16.30 -11.41 -12.28
C VAL A 2 15.09 -12.16 -12.85
N LYS A 3 15.35 -13.31 -13.48
CA LYS A 3 14.32 -14.12 -14.17
C LYS A 3 13.33 -14.79 -13.19
N LEU A 4 13.71 -14.87 -11.92
CA LEU A 4 12.94 -15.51 -10.84
C LEU A 4 12.62 -14.49 -9.75
N GLU A 5 11.36 -14.44 -9.34
CA GLU A 5 10.92 -13.69 -8.17
C GLU A 5 11.17 -14.55 -6.92
N VAL A 6 11.70 -13.96 -5.86
CA VAL A 6 11.86 -14.66 -4.57
C VAL A 6 10.59 -14.48 -3.76
N PHE A 7 9.98 -15.60 -3.35
CA PHE A 7 8.83 -15.58 -2.45
C PHE A 7 9.30 -15.60 -0.99
N SER A 8 9.00 -14.52 -0.26
CA SER A 8 9.38 -14.26 1.13
C SER A 8 8.19 -13.67 1.90
N GLY A 9 8.29 -13.59 3.23
CA GLY A 9 7.25 -13.04 4.09
C GLY A 9 5.93 -13.79 3.89
N ILE A 10 4.85 -13.06 3.62
CA ILE A 10 3.53 -13.62 3.33
C ILE A 10 3.48 -14.60 2.15
N LEU A 11 4.49 -14.58 1.26
CA LEU A 11 4.60 -15.51 0.13
C LEU A 11 5.51 -16.72 0.43
N SER A 12 6.20 -16.76 1.57
CA SER A 12 7.07 -17.89 1.93
C SER A 12 6.27 -19.19 2.02
N ASN A 13 6.81 -20.32 1.53
CA ASN A 13 6.23 -21.66 1.72
C ASN A 13 6.75 -22.38 2.97
N ASN A 14 7.57 -21.72 3.78
CA ASN A 14 8.03 -22.30 5.02
C ASN A 14 7.02 -21.98 6.15
N ALA A 15 6.42 -23.02 6.74
CA ALA A 15 5.46 -22.89 7.82
C ALA A 15 6.02 -22.18 9.07
N THR A 16 7.34 -22.25 9.33
CA THR A 16 7.95 -21.53 10.45
C THR A 16 8.08 -20.03 10.19
N LEU A 17 8.01 -19.62 8.93
CA LEU A 17 8.19 -18.23 8.47
C LEU A 17 6.88 -17.58 8.00
N ASN A 18 5.84 -18.38 7.72
CA ASN A 18 4.54 -17.95 7.22
C ASN A 18 3.44 -18.94 7.63
N PRO A 19 3.15 -19.08 8.93
CA PRO A 19 2.37 -20.19 9.47
C PRO A 19 0.95 -20.30 8.90
N ASP A 20 0.33 -19.18 8.55
CA ASP A 20 -1.06 -19.13 8.10
C ASP A 20 -1.22 -19.27 6.57
N PHE A 21 -0.21 -18.88 5.79
CA PHE A 21 -0.32 -18.82 4.32
C PHE A 21 0.71 -19.71 3.58
N TYR A 22 1.58 -20.44 4.28
CA TYR A 22 2.68 -21.20 3.65
C TYR A 22 2.24 -22.19 2.56
N ASN A 23 1.08 -22.83 2.74
CA ASN A 23 0.56 -23.84 1.83
C ASN A 23 -0.45 -23.30 0.81
N TRP A 24 -0.50 -21.98 0.61
CA TRP A 24 -1.40 -21.38 -0.37
C TRP A 24 -0.79 -21.41 -1.78
N ASN A 25 -1.67 -21.39 -2.79
CA ASN A 25 -1.28 -21.01 -4.14
C ASN A 25 -0.85 -19.55 -4.14
N ARG A 26 0.31 -19.25 -4.71
CA ARG A 26 0.94 -17.94 -4.67
C ARG A 26 1.20 -17.46 -6.08
N VAL A 27 0.78 -16.23 -6.36
CA VAL A 27 0.95 -15.60 -7.67
C VAL A 27 1.46 -14.19 -7.46
N LYS A 28 2.53 -13.80 -8.18
CA LYS A 28 3.09 -12.46 -8.16
C LYS A 28 2.83 -11.78 -9.50
N LEU A 29 2.04 -10.71 -9.48
CA LEU A 29 1.82 -9.86 -10.65
C LEU A 29 2.98 -8.88 -10.77
N ARG A 30 3.72 -8.95 -11.89
CA ARG A 30 4.81 -7.99 -12.16
C ARG A 30 4.21 -6.65 -12.55
N TYR A 31 4.60 -5.61 -11.83
CA TYR A 31 4.16 -4.24 -12.09
C TYR A 31 4.89 -3.67 -13.32
N CYS A 32 4.13 -3.35 -14.38
CA CYS A 32 4.68 -2.87 -15.65
C CYS A 32 3.85 -1.76 -16.32
N ASP A 33 2.78 -1.28 -15.69
CA ASP A 33 1.88 -0.28 -16.27
C ASP A 33 2.12 1.16 -15.78
N GLY A 34 2.69 1.31 -14.59
CA GLY A 34 3.02 2.63 -14.04
C GLY A 34 1.85 3.39 -13.40
N ALA A 35 0.69 2.77 -13.22
CA ALA A 35 -0.48 3.37 -12.55
C ALA A 35 -1.29 2.36 -11.73
N SER A 36 -0.63 1.52 -10.94
CA SER A 36 -1.30 0.57 -10.03
C SER A 36 -2.38 -0.29 -10.72
N PHE A 37 -2.11 -0.70 -11.97
CA PHE A 37 -3.03 -1.45 -12.83
C PHE A 37 -4.34 -0.72 -13.16
N THR A 38 -4.37 0.61 -13.21
CA THR A 38 -5.62 1.37 -13.44
C THR A 38 -5.66 2.15 -14.76
N GLY A 39 -4.54 2.28 -15.47
CA GLY A 39 -4.50 3.00 -16.75
C GLY A 39 -5.16 2.24 -17.91
N ASP A 40 -5.88 2.95 -18.77
CA ASP A 40 -6.35 2.44 -20.06
C ASP A 40 -6.37 3.56 -21.12
N ALA A 41 -5.18 3.95 -21.57
CA ALA A 41 -5.01 4.97 -22.60
C ALA A 41 -3.86 4.64 -23.55
N VAL A 42 -3.86 5.29 -24.71
CA VAL A 42 -2.73 5.32 -25.63
C VAL A 42 -2.34 6.78 -25.80
N PHE A 43 -1.11 7.12 -25.42
CA PHE A 43 -0.53 8.43 -25.65
C PHE A 43 0.36 8.36 -26.88
N SER A 44 0.21 9.31 -27.81
CA SER A 44 1.07 9.38 -29.00
C SER A 44 1.48 10.83 -29.26
N ASN A 45 2.78 11.07 -29.48
CA ASN A 45 3.32 12.39 -29.80
C ASN A 45 4.05 12.42 -31.17
N LYS A 46 3.49 11.71 -32.15
CA LYS A 46 4.01 11.53 -33.54
C LYS A 46 5.32 10.73 -33.65
N THR A 47 6.21 10.78 -32.67
CA THR A 47 7.47 10.03 -32.66
C THR A 47 7.46 8.83 -31.74
N THR A 48 6.69 8.89 -30.65
CA THR A 48 6.57 7.82 -29.66
C THR A 48 5.11 7.53 -29.38
N THR A 49 4.77 6.24 -29.26
CA THR A 49 3.47 5.79 -28.77
C THR A 49 3.68 5.00 -27.49
N LEU A 50 3.02 5.41 -26.41
CA LEU A 50 3.03 4.76 -25.11
C LEU A 50 1.67 4.14 -24.85
N HIS A 51 1.68 2.86 -24.47
CA HIS A 51 0.48 2.09 -24.14
C HIS A 51 0.35 1.97 -22.62
N PHE A 52 -0.57 2.72 -22.04
CA PHE A 52 -0.91 2.63 -20.62
C PHE A 52 -2.09 1.68 -20.49
N LYS A 53 -1.80 0.40 -20.23
CA LYS A 53 -2.78 -0.69 -20.29
C LYS A 53 -2.93 -1.44 -18.96
N GLY A 54 -2.67 -0.78 -17.84
CA GLY A 54 -2.75 -1.35 -16.50
C GLY A 54 -4.07 -2.09 -16.24
N GLN A 55 -5.21 -1.48 -16.55
CA GLN A 55 -6.53 -2.09 -16.36
C GLN A 55 -6.69 -3.36 -17.22
N LYS A 56 -6.21 -3.33 -18.47
CA LYS A 56 -6.27 -4.47 -19.38
C LYS A 56 -5.31 -5.60 -19.00
N ILE A 57 -4.15 -5.25 -18.46
CA ILE A 57 -3.19 -6.21 -17.92
C ILE A 57 -3.80 -6.92 -16.70
N TRP A 58 -4.43 -6.17 -15.78
CA TRP A 58 -5.16 -6.74 -14.65
C TRP A 58 -6.23 -7.73 -15.10
N GLU A 59 -7.14 -7.30 -15.99
CA GLU A 59 -8.21 -8.15 -16.52
C GLU A 59 -7.64 -9.43 -17.15
N ALA A 60 -6.65 -9.30 -18.04
CA ALA A 60 -6.06 -10.45 -18.72
C ALA A 60 -5.40 -11.44 -17.76
N ILE A 61 -4.70 -10.97 -16.73
CA ILE A 61 -4.05 -11.85 -15.75
C ILE A 61 -5.08 -12.59 -14.91
N ILE A 62 -6.11 -11.90 -14.39
CA ILE A 62 -7.14 -12.56 -13.59
C ILE A 62 -7.87 -13.60 -14.44
N ASP A 63 -8.18 -13.28 -15.70
CA ASP A 63 -8.89 -14.18 -16.62
C ASP A 63 -8.10 -15.44 -16.94
N ASP A 64 -6.77 -15.32 -17.05
CA ASP A 64 -5.87 -16.47 -17.24
C ASP A 64 -5.78 -17.35 -15.98
N LEU A 65 -5.80 -16.75 -14.79
CA LEU A 65 -5.69 -17.48 -13.52
C LEU A 65 -6.96 -18.22 -13.12
N LEU A 66 -8.14 -17.73 -13.52
CA LEU A 66 -9.44 -18.35 -13.22
C LEU A 66 -9.49 -19.85 -13.58
N PRO A 67 -9.22 -20.28 -14.83
CA PRO A 67 -9.21 -21.70 -15.20
C PRO A 67 -8.05 -22.49 -14.57
N GLN A 68 -6.95 -21.84 -14.18
CA GLN A 68 -5.80 -22.47 -13.53
C GLN A 68 -6.02 -22.79 -12.05
N GLY A 69 -7.21 -22.49 -11.50
CA GLY A 69 -7.63 -22.89 -10.17
C GLY A 69 -8.19 -21.75 -9.33
N LEU A 70 -7.91 -20.49 -9.67
CA LEU A 70 -8.45 -19.33 -8.94
C LEU A 70 -9.98 -19.32 -8.93
N GLY A 71 -10.61 -19.72 -10.05
CA GLY A 71 -12.08 -19.81 -10.16
C GLY A 71 -12.72 -20.89 -9.29
N LYS A 72 -11.93 -21.74 -8.62
CA LYS A 72 -12.38 -22.76 -7.66
C LYS A 72 -11.91 -22.47 -6.23
N ALA A 73 -11.26 -21.32 -5.99
CA ALA A 73 -10.72 -20.98 -4.69
C ALA A 73 -11.84 -20.80 -3.65
N ARG A 74 -11.68 -21.41 -2.47
CA ARG A 74 -12.56 -21.20 -1.30
C ARG A 74 -12.13 -20.03 -0.43
N LYS A 75 -10.86 -19.66 -0.51
CA LYS A 75 -10.21 -18.57 0.20
C LYS A 75 -9.29 -17.86 -0.78
N ALA A 76 -9.32 -16.54 -0.80
CA ALA A 76 -8.41 -15.73 -1.57
C ALA A 76 -8.02 -14.46 -0.81
N LEU A 77 -6.79 -14.02 -1.03
CA LEU A 77 -6.24 -12.78 -0.49
C LEU A 77 -5.59 -12.01 -1.65
N LEU A 78 -6.15 -10.86 -2.00
CA LEU A 78 -5.47 -9.92 -2.90
C LEU A 78 -4.56 -9.03 -2.05
N SER A 79 -3.25 -9.11 -2.27
CA SER A 79 -2.28 -8.29 -1.54
C SER A 79 -1.27 -7.66 -2.48
N GLY A 80 -0.63 -6.59 -2.01
CA GLY A 80 0.50 -5.97 -2.69
C GLY A 80 1.14 -4.88 -1.84
N CYS A 81 2.37 -4.52 -2.21
CA CYS A 81 3.08 -3.41 -1.59
C CYS A 81 3.07 -2.15 -2.48
N SER A 82 3.03 -0.95 -1.87
CA SER A 82 3.35 0.32 -2.53
C SER A 82 2.35 0.61 -3.65
N ALA A 83 2.77 0.80 -4.91
CA ALA A 83 1.87 0.86 -6.05
C ALA A 83 0.99 -0.41 -6.18
N GLY A 84 1.50 -1.59 -5.83
CA GLY A 84 0.69 -2.82 -5.76
C GLY A 84 -0.28 -2.83 -4.58
N GLY A 85 0.10 -2.22 -3.44
CA GLY A 85 -0.80 -2.01 -2.30
C GLY A 85 -1.90 -1.01 -2.65
N LEU A 86 -1.56 0.04 -3.40
CA LEU A 86 -2.51 0.99 -3.95
C LEU A 86 -3.47 0.31 -4.94
N ALA A 87 -2.96 -0.58 -5.80
CA ALA A 87 -3.77 -1.35 -6.75
C ALA A 87 -4.88 -2.13 -6.04
N THR A 88 -4.61 -2.66 -4.83
CA THR A 88 -5.65 -3.36 -4.07
C THR A 88 -6.85 -2.48 -3.71
N PHE A 89 -6.69 -1.15 -3.52
CA PHE A 89 -7.85 -0.27 -3.27
C PHE A 89 -8.75 -0.14 -4.49
N HIS A 90 -8.18 -0.22 -5.68
CA HIS A 90 -8.90 -0.06 -6.94
C HIS A 90 -9.51 -1.37 -7.45
N HIS A 91 -8.87 -2.50 -7.14
CA HIS A 91 -9.22 -3.80 -7.72
C HIS A 91 -9.87 -4.79 -6.76
N CYS A 92 -9.89 -4.52 -5.44
CA CYS A 92 -10.36 -5.49 -4.46
C CYS A 92 -11.81 -5.97 -4.69
N ASP A 93 -12.73 -5.05 -4.92
CA ASP A 93 -14.15 -5.40 -5.16
C ASP A 93 -14.37 -6.06 -6.51
N ASP A 94 -13.58 -5.71 -7.54
CA ASP A 94 -13.60 -6.39 -8.83
C ASP A 94 -13.10 -7.83 -8.68
N PHE A 95 -11.94 -8.01 -8.04
CA PHE A 95 -11.36 -9.32 -7.73
C PHE A 95 -12.37 -10.22 -7.00
N ALA A 96 -12.99 -9.73 -5.93
CA ALA A 96 -13.98 -10.49 -5.18
C ALA A 96 -15.18 -10.94 -6.03
N LYS A 97 -15.63 -10.12 -7.00
CA LYS A 97 -16.73 -10.46 -7.90
C LYS A 97 -16.37 -11.54 -8.93
N ARG A 98 -15.09 -11.73 -9.24
CA ARG A 98 -14.62 -12.75 -10.20
C ARG A 98 -14.53 -14.15 -9.58
N LEU A 99 -14.57 -14.26 -8.25
CA LEU A 99 -14.44 -15.52 -7.52
C LEU A 99 -15.81 -16.11 -7.14
N PRO A 100 -15.87 -17.40 -6.74
CA PRO A 100 -17.11 -18.03 -6.28
C PRO A 100 -17.78 -17.22 -5.16
N THR A 101 -19.12 -17.15 -5.19
CA THR A 101 -19.90 -16.36 -4.22
C THR A 101 -19.79 -16.86 -2.78
N ASP A 102 -19.42 -18.12 -2.58
CA ASP A 102 -19.17 -18.74 -1.28
C ASP A 102 -17.68 -18.72 -0.87
N ALA A 103 -16.80 -18.12 -1.68
CA ALA A 103 -15.40 -17.94 -1.35
C ALA A 103 -15.20 -16.81 -0.33
N SER A 104 -14.29 -17.01 0.62
CA SER A 104 -13.82 -15.94 1.49
C SER A 104 -12.74 -15.14 0.78
N VAL A 105 -13.12 -13.98 0.23
CA VAL A 105 -12.19 -13.05 -0.42
C VAL A 105 -11.95 -11.85 0.49
N LYS A 106 -10.67 -11.54 0.72
CA LYS A 106 -10.25 -10.35 1.48
C LYS A 106 -9.06 -9.69 0.77
N CYS A 107 -8.77 -8.44 1.12
CA CYS A 107 -7.66 -7.70 0.52
C CYS A 107 -6.77 -7.05 1.57
N LEU A 108 -5.47 -6.99 1.30
CA LEU A 108 -4.45 -6.41 2.16
C LEU A 108 -3.66 -5.38 1.36
N SER A 109 -3.65 -4.14 1.82
CA SER A 109 -2.75 -3.11 1.31
C SER A 109 -1.57 -2.94 2.25
N ASP A 110 -0.36 -3.19 1.75
CA ASP A 110 0.88 -2.93 2.46
C ASP A 110 1.55 -1.67 1.88
N ALA A 111 1.82 -0.67 2.72
CA ALA A 111 2.43 0.59 2.31
C ALA A 111 1.72 1.29 1.12
N GLY A 112 0.43 0.99 0.93
CA GLY A 112 -0.37 1.47 -0.21
C GLY A 112 -1.29 2.63 0.14
N PHE A 113 -1.49 2.94 1.44
CA PHE A 113 -2.28 4.08 1.89
C PHE A 113 -1.51 5.41 1.75
N PHE A 114 -1.43 5.90 0.52
CA PHE A 114 -0.80 7.19 0.21
C PHE A 114 -1.71 8.37 0.60
N LEU A 115 -1.13 9.39 1.22
CA LEU A 115 -1.82 10.62 1.59
C LEU A 115 -1.74 11.68 0.48
N ASP A 116 -2.83 12.40 0.31
CA ASP A 116 -2.89 13.65 -0.45
C ASP A 116 -2.71 14.83 0.51
N GLU A 117 -1.46 14.97 0.96
CA GLU A 117 -1.01 16.02 1.89
C GLU A 117 -0.15 17.08 1.22
N ARG A 118 0.10 18.17 1.96
CA ARG A 118 1.08 19.19 1.56
C ARG A 118 2.50 18.78 1.94
N ASP A 119 3.46 19.13 1.10
CA ASP A 119 4.88 18.99 1.41
C ASP A 119 5.36 20.05 2.42
N ILE A 120 6.62 19.96 2.84
CA ILE A 120 7.27 20.91 3.77
C ILE A 120 7.36 22.36 3.25
N SER A 121 7.12 22.58 1.95
CA SER A 121 6.98 23.90 1.34
C SER A 121 5.50 24.33 1.21
N LEU A 122 4.59 23.59 1.86
CA LEU A 122 3.14 23.79 1.87
C LEU A 122 2.45 23.61 0.51
N ASN A 123 3.08 22.90 -0.43
CA ASN A 123 2.54 22.65 -1.77
C ASN A 123 1.90 21.26 -1.90
N HIS A 124 0.88 21.16 -2.75
CA HIS A 124 0.22 19.88 -3.07
C HIS A 124 0.94 19.11 -4.19
N THR A 125 2.26 18.92 -4.06
CA THR A 125 3.12 18.31 -5.10
C THR A 125 2.62 16.94 -5.55
N MET A 126 2.29 16.05 -4.59
CA MET A 126 1.78 14.71 -4.91
C MET A 126 0.40 14.75 -5.57
N ARG A 127 -0.49 15.68 -5.16
CA ARG A 127 -1.80 15.87 -5.81
C ARG A 127 -1.65 16.18 -7.29
N PHE A 128 -0.75 17.11 -7.64
CA PHE A 128 -0.54 17.50 -9.03
C PHE A 128 0.11 16.38 -9.84
N LEU A 129 1.01 15.60 -9.23
CA LEU A 129 1.55 14.40 -9.84
C LEU A 129 0.43 13.40 -10.16
N VAL A 130 -0.41 13.06 -9.18
CA VAL A 130 -1.54 12.13 -9.35
C VAL A 130 -2.54 12.65 -10.38
N LYS A 131 -2.89 13.94 -10.36
CA LYS A 131 -3.77 14.54 -11.39
C LYS A 131 -3.19 14.38 -12.79
N SER A 132 -1.89 14.59 -12.95
CA SER A 132 -1.20 14.42 -14.23
C SER A 132 -1.17 12.96 -14.67
N LEU A 133 -0.92 12.04 -13.74
CA LEU A 133 -0.92 10.59 -13.97
C LEU A 133 -2.30 10.10 -14.42
N VAL A 134 -3.36 10.48 -13.69
CA VAL A 134 -4.76 10.12 -13.99
C VAL A 134 -5.16 10.57 -15.39
N ARG A 135 -4.77 11.80 -15.77
CA ARG A 135 -5.04 12.33 -17.10
C ARG A 135 -4.23 11.61 -18.19
N LEU A 136 -2.93 11.43 -17.98
CA LEU A 136 -2.02 10.86 -18.97
C LEU A 136 -2.39 9.41 -19.31
N GLN A 137 -2.70 8.62 -18.29
CA GLN A 137 -2.94 7.19 -18.43
C GLN A 137 -4.43 6.84 -18.60
N GLY A 138 -5.32 7.82 -18.61
CA GLY A 138 -6.76 7.60 -18.66
C GLY A 138 -7.19 6.67 -17.53
N ILE A 139 -7.03 7.11 -16.28
CA ILE A 139 -7.33 6.28 -15.10
C ILE A 139 -8.78 6.47 -14.64
N GLU A 140 -9.33 7.68 -14.83
CA GLU A 140 -10.58 8.11 -14.19
C GLU A 140 -11.77 7.16 -14.43
N GLN A 141 -11.89 6.60 -15.64
CA GLN A 141 -12.97 5.67 -15.99
C GLN A 141 -12.91 4.33 -15.25
N ASN A 142 -11.74 3.98 -14.72
CA ASN A 142 -11.48 2.74 -13.97
C ASN A 142 -11.51 2.96 -12.44
N LEU A 143 -11.68 4.20 -11.98
CA LEU A 143 -11.83 4.49 -10.55
C LEU A 143 -13.25 4.16 -10.06
N ASN A 144 -13.40 4.02 -8.74
CA ASN A 144 -14.70 3.76 -8.13
C ASN A 144 -15.70 4.88 -8.47
N ARG A 145 -16.78 4.52 -9.17
CA ARG A 145 -17.80 5.47 -9.65
C ARG A 145 -18.50 6.25 -8.55
N ASN A 146 -18.67 5.67 -7.36
CA ASN A 146 -19.30 6.38 -6.25
C ASN A 146 -18.34 7.45 -5.72
N CYS A 147 -17.04 7.15 -5.66
CA CYS A 147 -16.03 8.14 -5.33
C CYS A 147 -16.00 9.28 -6.34
N THR A 148 -15.87 8.97 -7.65
CA THR A 148 -15.71 10.01 -8.67
C THR A 148 -16.93 10.90 -8.84
N ARG A 149 -18.12 10.40 -8.50
CA ARG A 149 -19.36 11.20 -8.46
C ARG A 149 -19.46 12.12 -7.25
N GLU A 150 -18.91 11.72 -6.11
CA GLU A 150 -18.97 12.51 -4.88
C GLU A 150 -17.84 13.55 -4.80
N GLN A 151 -16.66 13.22 -5.32
CA GLN A 151 -15.52 14.13 -5.31
C GLN A 151 -15.66 15.23 -6.36
N TYR A 152 -15.45 16.48 -5.95
CA TYR A 152 -15.38 17.62 -6.88
C TYR A 152 -14.24 17.46 -7.91
N PHE A 153 -13.13 16.83 -7.49
CA PHE A 153 -12.03 16.45 -8.37
C PHE A 153 -11.94 14.92 -8.45
N PRO A 154 -12.45 14.28 -9.51
CA PRO A 154 -12.47 12.82 -9.65
C PRO A 154 -11.09 12.15 -9.51
N ALA A 155 -10.02 12.82 -9.95
CA ALA A 155 -8.65 12.32 -9.84
C ALA A 155 -8.21 12.07 -8.37
N LEU A 156 -8.85 12.71 -7.39
CA LEU A 156 -8.58 12.43 -5.98
C LEU A 156 -8.95 11.00 -5.58
N CYS A 157 -9.88 10.36 -6.28
CA CYS A 157 -10.26 8.96 -6.04
C CYS A 157 -9.16 7.95 -6.36
N PHE A 158 -8.02 8.39 -6.92
CA PHE A 158 -6.81 7.59 -6.98
C PHE A 158 -6.14 7.46 -5.60
N PHE A 159 -6.32 8.43 -4.69
CA PHE A 159 -5.79 8.31 -3.32
C PHE A 159 -6.72 7.45 -2.44
N PRO A 160 -6.16 6.52 -1.66
CA PRO A 160 -6.92 5.68 -0.72
C PRO A 160 -7.75 6.45 0.29
N GLN A 161 -7.32 7.65 0.71
CA GLN A 161 -8.05 8.49 1.65
C GLN A 161 -9.48 8.82 1.18
N TYR A 162 -9.70 8.87 -0.14
CA TYR A 162 -11.02 9.10 -0.72
C TYR A 162 -11.69 7.79 -1.16
N ALA A 163 -10.92 6.82 -1.66
CA ALA A 163 -11.45 5.58 -2.23
C ALA A 163 -11.90 4.54 -1.19
N LEU A 164 -11.21 4.44 -0.04
CA LEU A 164 -11.37 3.34 0.92
C LEU A 164 -12.82 3.14 1.39
N LYS A 165 -13.57 4.23 1.62
CA LYS A 165 -14.95 4.14 2.12
C LYS A 165 -15.93 3.47 1.15
N TYR A 166 -15.56 3.31 -0.12
CA TYR A 166 -16.40 2.69 -1.15
C TYR A 166 -16.04 1.22 -1.43
N ILE A 167 -15.07 0.66 -0.70
CA ILE A 167 -14.70 -0.75 -0.82
C ILE A 167 -15.61 -1.58 0.07
N SER A 168 -16.26 -2.58 -0.51
CA SER A 168 -17.23 -3.44 0.19
C SER A 168 -16.61 -4.73 0.73
N THR A 169 -15.56 -5.20 0.08
CA THR A 169 -14.81 -6.42 0.45
C THR A 169 -14.01 -6.19 1.73
N PRO A 170 -13.91 -7.16 2.66
CA PRO A 170 -13.10 -7.03 3.86
C PRO A 170 -11.66 -6.63 3.53
N TYR A 171 -11.15 -5.61 4.22
CA TYR A 171 -9.90 -4.95 3.87
C TYR A 171 -8.96 -4.80 5.07
N PHE A 172 -7.67 -4.99 4.86
CA PHE A 172 -6.63 -4.76 5.87
C PHE A 172 -5.66 -3.68 5.42
N ILE A 173 -5.39 -2.72 6.30
CA ILE A 173 -4.42 -1.65 6.08
C ILE A 173 -3.18 -1.97 6.90
N LEU A 174 -2.09 -2.32 6.22
CA LEU A 174 -0.75 -2.40 6.78
C LEU A 174 0.04 -1.20 6.25
N ASN A 175 0.42 -0.27 7.13
CA ASN A 175 1.17 0.90 6.72
C ASN A 175 2.11 1.31 7.85
N SER A 176 3.31 1.75 7.53
CA SER A 176 4.10 2.51 8.51
C SER A 176 3.50 3.92 8.65
N ALA A 177 3.44 4.43 9.88
CA ALA A 177 3.09 5.84 10.15
C ALA A 177 4.13 6.83 9.58
N TYR A 178 5.37 6.36 9.38
CA TYR A 178 6.51 7.10 8.84
C TYR A 178 7.01 6.41 7.57
N ASP A 179 6.08 6.07 6.68
CA ASP A 179 6.39 5.37 5.43
C ASP A 179 7.49 6.12 4.66
N VAL A 180 8.61 5.44 4.40
CA VAL A 180 9.82 6.10 3.88
C VAL A 180 9.62 6.63 2.46
N PHE A 181 8.75 6.01 1.66
CA PHE A 181 8.42 6.54 0.34
C PHE A 181 7.63 7.84 0.48
N GLN A 182 6.61 7.86 1.34
CA GLN A 182 5.83 9.08 1.58
C GLN A 182 6.70 10.19 2.18
N PHE A 183 7.55 9.85 3.13
CA PHE A 183 8.51 10.81 3.67
C PHE A 183 9.40 11.42 2.57
N HIS A 184 9.99 10.58 1.71
CA HIS A 184 10.96 11.03 0.71
C HIS A 184 10.35 11.65 -0.55
N HIS A 185 9.09 11.35 -0.87
CA HIS A 185 8.47 11.74 -2.14
C HIS A 185 7.19 12.57 -2.00
N ILE A 186 6.56 12.58 -0.83
CA ILE A 186 5.35 13.37 -0.56
C ILE A 186 5.68 14.51 0.41
N LEU A 187 6.18 14.19 1.61
CA LEU A 187 6.37 15.18 2.66
C LEU A 187 7.61 16.05 2.43
N ALA A 188 8.79 15.43 2.27
CA ALA A 188 10.06 16.13 2.09
C ALA A 188 10.79 15.70 0.80
N PRO A 189 10.17 15.88 -0.39
CA PRO A 189 10.84 15.63 -1.66
C PRO A 189 11.99 16.62 -1.89
N PRO A 190 13.03 16.26 -2.69
CA PRO A 190 14.11 17.19 -3.02
C PRO A 190 13.63 18.53 -3.60
N SER A 191 12.51 18.54 -4.33
CA SER A 191 11.90 19.77 -4.87
C SER A 191 11.34 20.72 -3.80
N ALA A 192 11.05 20.22 -2.60
CA ALA A 192 10.56 21.00 -1.46
C ALA A 192 11.64 21.27 -0.40
N ASP A 193 12.83 20.63 -0.52
CA ASP A 193 13.98 20.78 0.37
C ASP A 193 15.20 21.35 -0.38
N LEU A 194 15.04 22.54 -0.99
CA LEU A 194 16.06 23.13 -1.87
C LEU A 194 17.42 23.37 -1.20
N HIS A 195 17.43 23.56 0.12
CA HIS A 195 18.64 23.78 0.92
C HIS A 195 19.16 22.50 1.59
N GLY A 196 18.50 21.35 1.39
CA GLY A 196 18.97 20.07 1.89
C GLY A 196 18.88 19.90 3.41
N HIS A 197 17.99 20.62 4.09
CA HIS A 197 17.82 20.55 5.54
C HIS A 197 17.36 19.17 5.99
N TRP A 198 16.61 18.45 5.16
CA TRP A 198 16.08 17.12 5.43
C TRP A 198 17.01 15.98 4.98
N ASN A 199 18.13 16.28 4.32
CA ASN A 199 19.06 15.24 3.81
C ASN A 199 19.50 14.26 4.89
N LYS A 200 19.96 14.75 6.06
CA LYS A 200 20.42 13.88 7.14
C LYS A 200 19.27 13.06 7.74
N CYS A 201 18.12 13.69 7.97
CA CYS A 201 16.93 13.06 8.51
C CYS A 201 16.37 11.95 7.60
N ARG A 202 16.37 12.17 6.27
CA ARG A 202 15.97 11.17 5.27
C ARG A 202 16.88 9.96 5.24
N LEU A 203 18.18 10.14 5.47
CA LEU A 203 19.15 9.04 5.50
C LEU A 203 19.14 8.29 6.83
N ASN A 204 18.88 9.00 7.93
CA ASN A 204 18.89 8.46 9.27
C ASN A 204 17.86 9.20 10.13
N PRO A 205 16.73 8.55 10.50
CA PRO A 205 15.73 9.14 11.38
C PRO A 205 16.27 9.61 12.74
N ALA A 206 17.37 9.03 13.23
CA ALA A 206 18.02 9.49 14.46
C ALA A 206 18.76 10.83 14.28
N ALA A 207 19.01 11.27 13.05
CA ALA A 207 19.64 12.54 12.73
C ALA A 207 18.64 13.67 12.47
N CYS A 208 17.33 13.40 12.62
CA CYS A 208 16.30 14.43 12.52
C CYS A 208 16.37 15.41 13.70
N THR A 209 16.16 16.70 13.44
CA THR A 209 15.97 17.69 14.51
C THR A 209 14.61 17.51 15.19
N ALA A 210 14.43 18.12 16.36
CA ALA A 210 13.14 18.11 17.06
C ALA A 210 12.00 18.66 16.18
N ASP A 211 12.25 19.71 15.40
CA ASP A 211 11.27 20.30 14.48
C ASP A 211 10.92 19.34 13.32
N GLN A 212 11.92 18.64 12.77
CA GLN A 212 11.69 17.63 11.73
C GLN A 212 10.87 16.46 12.25
N ILE A 213 11.16 16.00 13.47
CA ILE A 213 10.35 14.99 14.14
C ILE A 213 8.92 15.51 14.36
N ALA A 214 8.73 16.75 14.83
CA ALA A 214 7.40 17.32 15.02
C ALA A 214 6.57 17.35 13.72
N ILE A 215 7.20 17.67 12.58
CA ILE A 215 6.55 17.62 11.26
C ILE A 215 6.19 16.18 10.86
N LEU A 216 7.10 15.21 11.07
CA LEU A 216 6.82 13.79 10.85
C LEU A 216 5.67 13.29 11.76
N GLN A 217 5.58 13.78 12.99
CA GLN A 217 4.45 13.49 13.88
C GLN A 217 3.14 14.07 13.37
N GLY A 218 3.17 15.28 12.81
CA GLY A 218 2.02 15.86 12.11
C GLY A 218 1.54 14.95 10.98
N PHE A 219 2.45 14.51 10.10
CA PHE A 219 2.13 13.61 9.00
C PHE A 219 1.53 12.27 9.47
N ARG A 220 2.04 11.71 10.58
CA ARG A 220 1.43 10.53 11.24
C ARG A 220 0.00 10.83 11.68
N LEU A 221 -0.25 11.97 12.33
CA LEU A 221 -1.59 12.35 12.78
C LEU A 221 -2.57 12.52 11.61
N ASP A 222 -2.10 13.06 10.49
CA ASP A 222 -2.90 13.16 9.27
C ASP A 222 -3.29 11.78 8.71
N MET A 223 -2.35 10.82 8.70
CA MET A 223 -2.65 9.42 8.33
C MET A 223 -3.72 8.81 9.25
N LEU A 224 -3.56 8.96 10.56
CA LEU A 224 -4.51 8.42 11.53
C LEU A 224 -5.87 9.13 11.43
N GLY A 225 -5.88 10.43 11.14
CA GLY A 225 -7.08 11.20 10.85
C GLY A 225 -7.84 10.66 9.63
N ALA A 226 -7.14 10.42 8.53
CA ALA A 226 -7.70 9.86 7.30
C ALA A 226 -8.22 8.43 7.49
N LEU A 227 -7.56 7.62 8.33
CA LEU A 227 -7.98 6.25 8.64
C LEU A 227 -9.08 6.16 9.70
N LYS A 228 -9.30 7.20 10.50
CA LYS A 228 -10.22 7.20 11.66
C LYS A 228 -11.62 6.70 11.31
N PRO A 229 -12.28 7.11 10.20
CA PRO A 229 -13.61 6.59 9.86
C PRO A 229 -13.61 5.08 9.61
N PHE A 230 -12.58 4.56 8.91
CA PHE A 230 -12.43 3.12 8.67
C PHE A 230 -12.15 2.37 9.97
N TYR A 231 -11.22 2.88 10.78
CA TYR A 231 -10.86 2.32 12.07
C TYR A 231 -12.06 2.23 13.02
N MET A 232 -12.91 3.25 13.09
CA MET A 232 -14.05 3.26 14.03
C MET A 232 -15.23 2.42 13.52
N ASN A 233 -15.54 2.52 12.22
CA ASN A 233 -16.81 2.00 11.69
C ASN A 233 -16.71 0.59 11.08
N SER A 234 -15.55 0.19 10.57
CA SER A 234 -15.42 -1.10 9.90
C SER A 234 -15.35 -2.26 10.90
N ARG A 235 -16.33 -3.17 10.88
CA ARG A 235 -16.30 -4.39 11.72
C ARG A 235 -15.55 -5.56 11.09
N ARG A 236 -15.31 -5.50 9.78
CA ARG A 236 -14.64 -6.55 9.00
C ARG A 236 -13.24 -6.14 8.53
N GLY A 237 -12.83 -4.91 8.83
CA GLY A 237 -11.53 -4.38 8.46
C GLY A 237 -10.48 -4.62 9.54
N GLY A 238 -9.23 -4.68 9.12
CA GLY A 238 -8.07 -4.70 10.01
C GLY A 238 -7.12 -3.54 9.73
N VAL A 239 -6.35 -3.17 10.74
CA VAL A 239 -5.38 -2.07 10.70
C VAL A 239 -4.14 -2.50 11.48
N PHE A 240 -2.97 -2.25 10.91
CA PHE A 240 -1.68 -2.37 11.59
C PHE A 240 -0.81 -1.20 11.17
N ILE A 241 -0.74 -0.18 12.03
CA ILE A 241 0.04 1.03 11.80
C ILE A 241 1.20 1.09 12.79
N ASN A 242 2.40 0.71 12.37
CA ASN A 242 3.59 0.74 13.22
C ASN A 242 4.34 2.08 13.14
N SER A 243 5.24 2.31 14.09
CA SER A 243 6.04 3.52 14.18
C SER A 243 7.43 3.41 13.54
N CYS A 244 7.67 2.35 12.76
CA CYS A 244 8.95 2.10 12.11
C CYS A 244 9.09 2.98 10.87
N PHE A 245 10.29 3.42 10.53
CA PHE A 245 10.56 3.95 9.20
C PHE A 245 10.73 2.78 8.23
N ALA A 246 9.69 2.45 7.48
CA ALA A 246 9.69 1.28 6.60
C ALA A 246 8.82 1.49 5.36
N HIS A 247 9.02 0.66 4.34
CA HIS A 247 8.17 0.56 3.16
C HIS A 247 8.20 -0.88 2.65
N CYS A 248 7.04 -1.47 2.32
CA CYS A 248 6.86 -2.89 2.00
C CYS A 248 7.25 -3.86 3.11
N GLN A 249 6.34 -4.18 4.01
CA GLN A 249 6.65 -4.98 5.20
C GLN A 249 6.13 -6.42 5.13
N SER A 250 5.10 -6.69 4.32
CA SER A 250 4.45 -8.01 4.26
C SER A 250 5.27 -9.06 3.52
N GLU A 251 6.10 -8.64 2.56
CA GLU A 251 6.89 -9.55 1.72
C GLU A 251 8.35 -9.71 2.19
N GLN A 252 8.78 -8.94 3.19
CA GLN A 252 10.10 -9.06 3.78
C GLN A 252 10.03 -9.91 5.05
N GLN A 253 10.88 -10.93 5.14
CA GLN A 253 10.77 -11.91 6.22
C GLN A 253 11.07 -11.31 7.60
N ASP A 254 12.02 -10.38 7.65
CA ASP A 254 12.47 -9.66 8.85
C ASP A 254 11.40 -8.77 9.47
N THR A 255 10.44 -8.29 8.69
CA THR A 255 9.31 -7.50 9.19
C THR A 255 8.02 -8.31 9.33
N TRP A 256 7.88 -9.41 8.57
CA TRP A 256 6.69 -10.25 8.59
C TRP A 256 6.58 -11.13 9.85
N PHE A 257 7.54 -12.04 10.08
CA PHE A 257 7.42 -13.12 11.09
C PHE A 257 8.76 -13.72 11.53
N ARG A 258 9.84 -12.94 11.57
CA ARG A 258 11.05 -13.34 12.31
C ARG A 258 10.86 -13.12 13.81
N ASP A 259 11.72 -13.75 14.60
CA ASP A 259 11.73 -13.62 16.06
C ASP A 259 11.85 -12.15 16.50
N ASP A 260 12.72 -11.40 15.82
CA ASP A 260 13.01 -9.98 16.02
C ASP A 260 12.16 -9.03 15.15
N SER A 261 11.10 -9.51 14.48
CA SER A 261 10.23 -8.63 13.70
C SER A 261 9.58 -7.53 14.55
N PRO A 262 9.27 -6.35 13.96
CA PRO A 262 8.55 -5.30 14.66
C PRO A 262 7.19 -5.75 15.17
N ARG A 263 6.81 -5.28 16.36
CA ARG A 263 5.62 -5.72 17.08
C ARG A 263 4.83 -4.55 17.67
N ILE A 264 3.52 -4.58 17.46
CA ILE A 264 2.59 -3.71 18.21
C ILE A 264 1.87 -4.58 19.22
N ASN A 265 1.90 -4.21 20.50
CA ASN A 265 1.27 -4.99 21.58
C ASN A 265 1.68 -6.48 21.56
N ASN A 266 2.98 -6.73 21.33
CA ASN A 266 3.60 -8.06 21.19
C ASN A 266 3.13 -8.91 19.99
N LYS A 267 2.36 -8.35 19.05
CA LYS A 267 1.95 -9.03 17.81
C LYS A 267 2.79 -8.61 16.62
N THR A 268 3.27 -9.59 15.87
CA THR A 268 3.88 -9.39 14.54
C THR A 268 2.82 -9.01 13.51
N ILE A 269 3.28 -8.53 12.35
CA ILE A 269 2.43 -8.29 11.18
C ILE A 269 1.72 -9.59 10.76
N ALA A 270 2.45 -10.72 10.71
CA ALA A 270 1.87 -11.99 10.28
C ALA A 270 0.73 -12.47 11.18
N GLU A 271 0.90 -12.36 12.50
CA GLU A 271 -0.13 -12.71 13.48
C GLU A 271 -1.36 -11.82 13.32
N ALA A 272 -1.17 -10.51 13.19
CA ALA A 272 -2.24 -9.53 13.01
C ALA A 272 -3.05 -9.77 11.72
N VAL A 273 -2.37 -9.98 10.60
CA VAL A 273 -3.00 -10.28 9.31
C VAL A 273 -3.69 -11.64 9.35
N GLY A 274 -3.06 -12.67 9.91
CA GLY A 274 -3.64 -13.99 10.07
C GLY A 274 -4.89 -13.98 10.95
N ASP A 275 -4.83 -13.32 12.10
CA ASP A 275 -5.97 -13.18 13.01
C ASP A 275 -7.17 -12.54 12.33
N TRP A 276 -6.93 -11.45 11.60
CA TRP A 276 -7.97 -10.81 10.82
C TRP A 276 -8.47 -11.68 9.65
N TYR A 277 -7.57 -12.31 8.90
CA TYR A 277 -7.94 -13.07 7.71
C TYR A 277 -8.80 -14.28 8.08
N PHE A 278 -8.42 -15.03 9.11
CA PHE A 278 -9.16 -16.19 9.57
C PHE A 278 -10.27 -15.85 10.58
N SER A 279 -10.49 -14.56 10.85
CA SER A 279 -11.48 -14.08 11.81
C SER A 279 -11.27 -14.66 13.22
N ARG A 280 -10.02 -14.88 13.62
CA ARG A 280 -9.65 -15.33 14.97
C ARG A 280 -9.85 -14.21 15.98
N ASN A 281 -9.45 -12.98 15.64
CA ASN A 281 -9.55 -11.80 16.51
C ASN A 281 -9.79 -10.51 15.70
N ILE A 282 -10.23 -9.45 16.38
CA ILE A 282 -10.17 -8.08 15.85
C ILE A 282 -8.69 -7.67 15.82
N SER A 283 -8.20 -7.27 14.65
CA SER A 283 -6.82 -6.79 14.47
C SER A 283 -6.82 -5.33 14.04
N LYS A 284 -6.78 -4.43 15.02
CA LYS A 284 -6.71 -2.98 14.81
C LYS A 284 -5.65 -2.41 15.74
N GLU A 285 -4.41 -2.51 15.30
CA GLU A 285 -3.23 -2.13 16.06
C GLU A 285 -2.69 -0.80 15.51
N ILE A 286 -2.52 0.19 16.38
CA ILE A 286 -1.86 1.47 16.07
C ILE A 286 -0.82 1.70 17.14
N ASP A 287 0.42 1.83 16.71
CA ASP A 287 1.57 2.00 17.55
C ASP A 287 1.70 3.44 18.09
N CYS A 288 2.55 3.62 19.08
CA CYS A 288 2.87 4.93 19.64
C CYS A 288 3.70 5.80 18.65
N PRO A 289 3.89 7.10 18.92
CA PRO A 289 4.76 7.95 18.10
C PRO A 289 6.25 7.54 18.19
N TYR A 290 6.97 7.50 17.06
CA TYR A 290 8.43 7.31 17.05
C TYR A 290 9.13 8.29 18.01
N PRO A 291 10.18 7.87 18.76
CA PRO A 291 10.91 6.60 18.66
C PRO A 291 10.53 5.56 19.72
N CYS A 292 9.24 5.42 20.04
CA CYS A 292 8.82 4.59 21.17
C CYS A 292 8.99 3.07 20.96
N ASP A 293 8.86 2.56 19.72
CA ASP A 293 8.90 1.13 19.44
C ASP A 293 10.35 0.66 19.24
N GLY A 294 10.89 0.04 20.28
CA GLY A 294 12.24 -0.54 20.26
C GLY A 294 12.39 -1.81 19.41
N THR A 295 11.30 -2.36 18.88
CA THR A 295 11.32 -3.52 17.97
C THR A 295 11.43 -3.12 16.50
N CYS A 296 11.36 -1.82 16.20
CA CYS A 296 11.39 -1.34 14.82
C CYS A 296 12.73 -1.54 14.13
N HIS A 297 12.67 -2.16 12.94
CA HIS A 297 13.76 -2.17 11.97
C HIS A 297 13.55 -1.03 10.98
N ASN A 298 14.21 0.11 11.22
CA ASN A 298 14.15 1.26 10.32
C ASN A 298 14.87 0.95 9.00
N THR A 299 14.09 0.67 7.95
CA THR A 299 14.56 0.30 6.61
C THR A 299 14.51 1.51 5.68
N ILE A 300 15.60 2.27 5.69
CA ILE A 300 15.76 3.43 4.81
C ILE A 300 16.47 3.00 3.52
N PRO A 301 15.87 3.17 2.33
CA PRO A 301 16.56 2.91 1.08
C PRO A 301 17.74 3.87 0.91
N GLU A 302 18.93 3.35 0.67
CA GLU A 302 20.07 4.18 0.31
C GLU A 302 19.76 4.94 -1.00
N PRO A 303 20.07 6.25 -1.09
CA PRO A 303 19.97 6.94 -2.36
C PRO A 303 20.93 6.27 -3.33
N LYS A 304 20.40 5.73 -4.43
CA LYS A 304 21.23 5.35 -5.57
C LYS A 304 21.88 6.63 -6.08
N LEU A 305 23.16 6.81 -5.77
CA LEU A 305 24.02 7.78 -6.46
C LEU A 305 23.85 7.50 -7.96
N ARG A 306 23.14 8.39 -8.65
CA ARG A 306 23.11 8.44 -10.11
C ARG A 306 24.16 9.43 -10.55
#